data_AF-A0A240UJK7-F1
#
_entry.id   AF-A0A240UJK7-F1
#
_cell.length_a   1.000
_cell.length_b   1.000
_cell.length_c   1.000
_cell.angle_alpha   90.00
_cell.angle_beta   90.00
_cell.angle_gamma   90.00
#
_symmetry.space_group_name_H-M   'P 1'
#
loop_
_entity.id
_entity.type
_entity.pdbx_description
1 polymer ?
#
loop_
_entity_poly.entity_id
_entity_poly.type
_entity_poly.pdbx_seq_one_letter_code
_entity_poly.pdbx_strand_id
1 'polypeptide(L)'
;MNNPATLPPDPAPSLDLSPKGVRRHWHANGVAGLIAAMESCEPWAIDVNPQFRTRAELVVSEINRIFNDSLPVKITDSVKTDPDLLIDFMGCMRSGRALALFSWLTEIHPSIPALLINEARFGIDGFGPILIERISALERQHLLSRVFGPERISLVLELLEEAGIGVAE
;
A
#
# COMPACT_ATOMS: atom_id res chain seq x y z
N MET A 1 -39.53 16.72 -14.76
CA MET A 1 -38.07 16.77 -14.57
C MET A 1 -37.73 15.74 -13.50
N ASN A 2 -37.26 14.56 -13.91
CA ASN A 2 -36.83 13.52 -12.97
C ASN A 2 -35.41 13.83 -12.52
N ASN A 3 -35.23 14.03 -11.22
CA ASN A 3 -33.90 14.10 -10.61
C ASN A 3 -33.23 12.73 -10.82
N PRO A 4 -32.01 12.67 -11.40
CA PRO A 4 -31.29 11.41 -11.44
C PRO A 4 -30.99 11.02 -10.00
N ALA A 5 -31.53 9.87 -9.58
CA ALA A 5 -31.19 9.26 -8.31
C ALA A 5 -29.68 9.07 -8.29
N THR A 6 -29.00 9.91 -7.51
CA THR A 6 -27.63 9.66 -7.07
C THR A 6 -27.64 8.30 -6.41
N LEU A 7 -27.01 7.31 -7.07
CA LEU A 7 -26.66 6.04 -6.45
C LEU A 7 -26.00 6.34 -5.09
N PRO A 8 -26.36 5.61 -4.02
CA PRO A 8 -25.62 5.73 -2.77
C PRO A 8 -24.14 5.46 -3.07
N PRO A 9 -23.21 6.20 -2.48
CA PRO A 9 -21.79 5.93 -2.65
C PRO A 9 -21.53 4.46 -2.28
N ASP A 10 -20.71 3.77 -3.08
CA ASP A 10 -20.27 2.42 -2.75
C ASP A 10 -19.77 2.40 -1.30
N PRO A 11 -20.07 1.33 -0.54
CA PRO A 11 -19.56 1.22 0.82
C PRO A 11 -18.05 1.35 0.78
N ALA A 12 -17.50 2.17 1.68
CA ALA A 12 -16.06 2.35 1.76
C ALA A 12 -15.36 0.99 1.81
N PRO A 13 -14.23 0.81 1.10
CA PRO A 13 -13.50 -0.45 1.09
C PRO A 13 -13.20 -0.85 2.54
N SER A 14 -13.45 -2.10 2.91
CA SER A 14 -13.19 -2.56 4.29
C SER A 14 -11.69 -2.74 4.51
N LEU A 15 -11.12 -2.10 5.53
CA LEU A 15 -9.73 -2.26 5.91
C LEU A 15 -9.54 -3.42 6.92
N ASP A 16 -8.87 -4.49 6.50
CA ASP A 16 -8.48 -5.60 7.37
C ASP A 16 -6.94 -5.69 7.49
N LEU A 17 -6.39 -5.01 8.49
CA LEU A 17 -4.97 -5.05 8.82
C LEU A 17 -4.57 -6.27 9.68
N SER A 18 -5.46 -7.25 9.89
CA SER A 18 -5.05 -8.52 10.49
C SER A 18 -4.03 -9.24 9.60
N PRO A 19 -3.18 -10.14 10.15
CA PRO A 19 -2.23 -10.88 9.33
C PRO A 19 -2.90 -11.69 8.21
N LYS A 20 -4.14 -12.15 8.42
CA LYS A 20 -4.92 -12.87 7.42
C LYS A 20 -5.48 -11.93 6.36
N GLY A 21 -5.98 -10.77 6.75
CA GLY A 21 -6.49 -9.73 5.85
C GLY A 21 -5.41 -9.21 4.91
N VAL A 22 -4.27 -8.81 5.47
CA VAL A 22 -3.10 -8.32 4.71
C VAL A 22 -2.60 -9.35 3.71
N ARG A 23 -2.46 -10.62 4.11
CA ARG A 23 -2.08 -11.69 3.17
C ARG A 23 -3.09 -11.81 2.03
N ARG A 24 -4.39 -11.82 2.33
CA ARG A 24 -5.44 -11.92 1.31
C ARG A 24 -5.37 -10.74 0.34
N HIS A 25 -5.21 -9.52 0.86
CA HIS A 25 -5.10 -8.30 0.07
C HIS A 25 -3.93 -8.38 -0.92
N TRP A 26 -2.73 -8.76 -0.47
CA TRP A 26 -1.57 -8.82 -1.36
C TRP A 26 -1.54 -10.01 -2.31
N HIS A 27 -2.19 -11.13 -1.94
CA HIS A 27 -2.42 -12.23 -2.87
C HIS A 27 -3.34 -11.80 -4.01
N ALA A 28 -4.44 -11.10 -3.70
CA ALA A 28 -5.37 -10.61 -4.72
C ALA A 28 -4.71 -9.60 -5.67
N ASN A 29 -3.75 -8.80 -5.18
CA ASN A 29 -3.01 -7.83 -5.97
C ASN A 29 -1.77 -8.40 -6.68
N GLY A 30 -1.49 -9.71 -6.58
CA GLY A 30 -0.38 -10.35 -7.28
C GLY A 30 1.03 -9.95 -6.80
N VAL A 31 1.14 -9.25 -5.66
CA VAL A 31 2.42 -8.75 -5.12
C VAL A 31 2.81 -9.39 -3.77
N ALA A 32 2.11 -10.45 -3.35
CA ALA A 32 2.39 -11.16 -2.10
C ALA A 32 3.85 -11.61 -1.96
N GLY A 33 4.50 -12.03 -3.06
CA GLY A 33 5.91 -12.43 -3.06
C GLY A 33 6.86 -11.27 -2.75
N LEU A 34 6.62 -10.08 -3.34
CA LEU A 34 7.38 -8.87 -3.03
C LEU A 34 7.21 -8.48 -1.56
N ILE A 35 5.96 -8.46 -1.08
CA ILE A 35 5.68 -8.11 0.31
C ILE A 35 6.40 -9.07 1.25
N ALA A 36 6.32 -10.38 1.02
CA ALA A 36 7.04 -11.36 1.83
C ALA A 36 8.56 -11.14 1.83
N ALA A 37 9.15 -10.78 0.68
CA ALA A 37 10.56 -10.45 0.58
C ALA A 37 10.93 -9.18 1.37
N MET A 38 10.14 -8.11 1.24
CA MET A 38 10.31 -6.88 2.02
C MET A 38 10.24 -7.18 3.52
N GLU A 39 9.19 -7.88 3.95
CA GLU A 39 8.97 -8.17 5.36
C GLU A 39 9.98 -9.18 5.95
N SER A 40 10.74 -9.92 5.13
CA SER A 40 11.83 -10.78 5.60
C SER A 40 13.04 -9.97 6.10
N CYS A 41 13.16 -8.72 5.65
CA CYS A 41 14.18 -7.76 6.07
C CYS A 41 13.72 -6.83 7.20
N GLU A 42 12.56 -7.11 7.81
CA GLU A 42 11.92 -6.24 8.81
C GLU A 42 11.75 -6.91 10.19
N PRO A 43 12.77 -7.55 10.78
CA PRO A 43 12.66 -8.11 12.12
C PRO A 43 12.49 -7.03 13.21
N TRP A 44 12.77 -5.77 12.87
CA TRP A 44 12.67 -4.60 13.74
C TRP A 44 11.23 -4.07 13.90
N ALA A 45 10.30 -4.49 13.04
CA ALA A 45 8.94 -3.96 13.05
C ALA A 45 8.15 -4.36 14.31
N ILE A 46 7.34 -3.42 14.83
CA ILE A 46 6.67 -3.55 16.14
C ILE A 46 5.65 -4.69 16.18
N ASP A 47 5.08 -5.05 15.04
CA ASP A 47 4.07 -6.09 14.89
C ASP A 47 4.65 -7.52 14.82
N VAL A 48 5.97 -7.65 14.69
CA VAL A 48 6.68 -8.93 14.84
C VAL A 48 6.74 -9.33 16.32
N ASN A 49 7.02 -8.36 17.20
CA ASN A 49 7.26 -8.62 18.61
C ASN A 49 5.94 -8.94 19.36
N PRO A 50 5.82 -10.13 19.99
CA PRO A 50 4.63 -10.52 20.76
C PRO A 50 4.24 -9.53 21.85
N GLN A 51 5.21 -8.84 22.47
CA GLN A 51 4.96 -7.85 23.53
C GLN A 51 4.27 -6.58 23.01
N PHE A 52 4.54 -6.23 21.75
CA PHE A 52 3.97 -5.04 21.12
C PHE A 52 2.81 -5.39 20.17
N ARG A 53 2.62 -6.66 19.83
CA ARG A 53 1.52 -7.14 18.98
C ARG A 53 0.16 -6.70 19.49
N THR A 54 -0.12 -6.85 20.80
CA THR A 54 -1.40 -6.40 21.38
C THR A 54 -1.58 -4.88 21.23
N ARG A 55 -0.51 -4.08 21.34
CA ARG A 55 -0.59 -2.63 21.12
C ARG A 55 -0.78 -2.30 19.65
N ALA A 56 -0.09 -2.97 18.75
CA ALA A 56 -0.28 -2.81 17.31
C ALA A 56 -1.70 -3.20 16.88
N GLU A 57 -2.26 -4.27 17.45
CA GLU A 57 -3.65 -4.69 17.24
C GLU A 57 -4.64 -3.67 17.81
N LEU A 58 -4.34 -3.06 18.96
CA LEU A 58 -5.14 -1.95 19.50
C LEU A 58 -5.09 -0.72 18.61
N VAL A 59 -3.94 -0.34 18.07
CA VAL A 59 -3.84 0.81 17.14
C VAL A 59 -4.56 0.49 15.83
N VAL A 60 -4.42 -0.72 15.30
CA VAL A 60 -5.18 -1.19 14.13
C VAL A 60 -6.69 -1.17 14.41
N SER A 61 -7.12 -1.65 15.57
CA SER A 61 -8.52 -1.64 15.98
C SER A 61 -9.02 -0.21 16.14
N GLU A 62 -8.20 0.69 16.67
CA GLU A 62 -8.55 2.09 16.85
C GLU A 62 -8.62 2.81 15.50
N ILE A 63 -7.68 2.55 14.58
CA ILE A 63 -7.75 2.94 13.17
C ILE A 63 -9.07 2.46 12.59
N ASN A 64 -9.34 1.16 12.62
CA ASN A 64 -10.57 0.59 12.08
C ASN A 64 -11.82 1.20 12.74
N ARG A 65 -11.81 1.47 14.04
CA ARG A 65 -12.91 2.12 14.76
C ARG A 65 -13.10 3.56 14.30
N ILE A 66 -12.03 4.36 14.28
CA ILE A 66 -12.08 5.75 13.83
C ILE A 66 -12.58 5.79 12.37
N PHE A 67 -12.12 4.88 11.52
CA PHE A 67 -12.48 4.79 10.10
C PHE A 67 -13.86 4.18 9.83
N ASN A 68 -14.38 3.28 10.68
CA ASN A 68 -15.71 2.68 10.54
C ASN A 68 -16.83 3.48 11.23
N ASP A 69 -16.53 4.18 12.34
CA ASP A 69 -17.54 4.94 13.11
C ASP A 69 -17.65 6.42 12.71
N SER A 70 -16.64 6.96 11.99
CA SER A 70 -16.58 8.38 11.61
C SER A 70 -16.56 8.53 10.10
N LEU A 71 -17.37 9.44 9.55
CA LEU A 71 -17.25 9.92 8.18
C LEU A 71 -15.76 10.11 7.80
N PRO A 72 -15.32 9.69 6.60
CA PRO A 72 -13.96 9.86 6.05
C PRO A 72 -13.32 11.25 6.24
N VAL A 73 -14.15 12.27 6.47
CA VAL A 73 -13.79 13.68 6.67
C VAL A 73 -12.92 13.90 7.92
N LYS A 74 -13.23 13.32 9.09
CA LYS A 74 -12.50 13.66 10.34
C LYS A 74 -11.04 13.20 10.35
N ILE A 75 -10.76 12.09 9.68
CA ILE A 75 -9.40 11.55 9.62
C ILE A 75 -8.60 12.28 8.55
N THR A 76 -9.26 12.67 7.46
CA THR A 76 -8.67 13.57 6.48
C THR A 76 -8.15 14.84 7.16
N ASP A 77 -8.92 15.44 8.08
CA ASP A 77 -8.50 16.64 8.81
C ASP A 77 -7.35 16.35 9.80
N SER A 78 -7.38 15.20 10.47
CA SER A 78 -6.32 14.81 11.43
C SER A 78 -4.99 14.53 10.73
N VAL A 79 -5.01 13.79 9.62
CA VAL A 79 -3.82 13.51 8.79
C VAL A 79 -3.29 14.77 8.12
N LYS A 80 -4.17 15.71 7.75
CA LYS A 80 -3.75 17.03 7.26
C LYS A 80 -3.10 17.90 8.34
N THR A 81 -3.45 17.68 9.61
CA THR A 81 -2.93 18.45 10.74
C THR A 81 -1.58 17.92 11.21
N ASP A 82 -1.41 16.59 11.24
CA ASP A 82 -0.19 15.92 11.70
C ASP A 82 0.09 14.66 10.85
N PRO A 83 0.66 14.83 9.64
CA PRO A 83 1.03 13.71 8.77
C PRO A 83 2.14 12.82 9.33
N ASP A 84 3.04 13.38 10.15
CA ASP A 84 4.21 12.68 10.71
C ASP A 84 3.79 11.52 11.60
N LEU A 85 2.76 11.70 12.43
CA LEU A 85 2.25 10.62 13.28
C LEU A 85 1.84 9.38 12.46
N LEU A 86 1.18 9.59 11.33
CA LEU A 86 0.73 8.50 10.46
C LEU A 86 1.90 7.89 9.70
N ILE A 87 2.87 8.70 9.28
CA ILE A 87 4.12 8.24 8.63
C ILE A 87 4.91 7.37 9.59
N ASP A 88 5.14 7.81 10.82
CA ASP A 88 5.86 7.05 11.84
C ASP A 88 5.12 5.78 12.22
N PHE A 89 3.80 5.83 12.32
CA PHE A 89 2.98 4.65 12.57
C PHE A 89 3.12 3.61 11.45
N MET A 90 2.98 4.01 10.18
CA MET A 90 3.20 3.13 9.03
C MET A 90 4.65 2.64 8.98
N GLY A 91 5.59 3.51 9.31
CA GLY A 91 7.00 3.25 9.41
C GLY A 91 7.35 2.12 10.36
N CYS A 92 6.75 2.11 11.55
CA CYS A 92 7.01 1.12 12.59
C CYS A 92 6.45 -0.28 12.30
N MET A 93 5.48 -0.41 11.40
CA MET A 93 4.86 -1.70 11.04
C MET A 93 5.61 -2.42 9.93
N ARG A 94 5.32 -3.71 9.75
CA ARG A 94 5.75 -4.45 8.54
C ARG A 94 5.13 -3.85 7.28
N SER A 95 5.88 -3.96 6.20
CA SER A 95 5.53 -3.48 4.87
C SER A 95 4.11 -3.85 4.45
N GLY A 96 3.68 -5.10 4.68
CA GLY A 96 2.35 -5.55 4.28
C GLY A 96 1.22 -4.74 4.92
N ARG A 97 1.33 -4.38 6.20
CA ARG A 97 0.32 -3.57 6.90
C ARG A 97 0.40 -2.09 6.52
N ALA A 98 1.61 -1.54 6.51
CA ALA A 98 1.86 -0.14 6.18
C ALA A 98 1.31 0.19 4.78
N LEU A 99 1.64 -0.63 3.79
CA LEU A 99 1.24 -0.42 2.41
C LEU A 99 -0.25 -0.70 2.18
N ALA A 100 -0.87 -1.58 2.96
CA ALA A 100 -2.30 -1.87 2.85
C ALA A 100 -3.11 -0.69 3.39
N LEU A 101 -2.67 -0.09 4.50
CA LEU A 101 -3.23 1.15 5.02
C LEU A 101 -3.04 2.29 4.01
N PHE A 102 -1.86 2.42 3.40
CA PHE A 102 -1.60 3.44 2.37
C PHE A 102 -2.49 3.27 1.13
N SER A 103 -2.63 2.04 0.61
CA SER A 103 -3.53 1.74 -0.53
C SER A 103 -4.96 2.11 -0.21
N TRP A 104 -5.43 1.74 0.98
CA TRP A 104 -6.77 2.03 1.43
C TRP A 104 -7.04 3.54 1.58
N LEU A 105 -6.06 4.32 2.10
CA LEU A 105 -6.15 5.78 2.15
C LEU A 105 -6.24 6.40 0.74
N THR A 106 -5.58 5.78 -0.24
CA THR A 106 -5.65 6.21 -1.65
C THR A 106 -7.05 6.07 -2.22
N GLU A 107 -7.73 4.99 -1.89
CA GLU A 107 -9.10 4.71 -2.36
C GLU A 107 -10.14 5.66 -1.73
N ILE A 108 -9.91 6.08 -0.48
CA ILE A 108 -10.89 6.89 0.27
C ILE A 108 -10.67 8.39 0.10
N HIS A 109 -9.42 8.85 0.02
CA HIS A 109 -9.14 10.27 -0.14
C HIS A 109 -7.88 10.49 -0.99
N PRO A 110 -8.03 10.75 -2.31
CA PRO A 110 -6.91 10.82 -3.26
C PRO A 110 -5.81 11.82 -2.90
N SER A 111 -6.11 12.87 -2.12
CA SER A 111 -5.09 13.86 -1.71
C SER A 111 -4.20 13.42 -0.54
N ILE A 112 -4.61 12.44 0.27
CA ILE A 112 -3.85 12.02 1.46
C ILE A 112 -2.55 11.31 1.10
N PRO A 113 -2.52 10.37 0.14
CA PRO A 113 -1.26 9.75 -0.30
C PRO A 113 -0.23 10.77 -0.78
N ALA A 114 -0.66 11.77 -1.54
CA ALA A 114 0.21 12.83 -2.04
C ALA A 114 0.80 13.67 -0.91
N LEU A 115 -0.01 14.01 0.10
CA LEU A 115 0.46 14.70 1.31
C LEU A 115 1.51 13.85 2.05
N LEU A 116 1.21 12.58 2.31
CA LEU A 116 2.10 11.67 3.03
C LEU A 116 3.43 11.46 2.29
N ILE A 117 3.39 11.31 0.97
CA ILE A 117 4.62 11.19 0.15
C ILE A 117 5.43 12.48 0.21
N ASN A 118 4.76 13.65 0.13
CA ASN A 118 5.44 14.93 0.17
C ASN A 118 6.15 15.11 1.52
N GLU A 119 5.42 14.89 2.61
CA GLU A 119 5.99 15.02 3.95
C GLU A 119 7.12 14.02 4.19
N ALA A 120 6.92 12.74 3.84
CA ALA A 120 7.94 11.70 4.02
C ALA A 120 9.22 11.92 3.20
N ARG A 121 9.17 12.74 2.13
CA ARG A 121 10.35 13.11 1.32
C ARG A 121 11.16 14.27 1.90
N PHE A 122 10.51 15.19 2.60
CA PHE A 122 11.12 16.42 3.09
C PHE A 122 11.29 16.46 4.60
N GLY A 123 10.67 15.51 5.32
CA GLY A 123 10.89 15.27 6.73
C GLY A 123 12.36 14.95 7.02
N ILE A 124 12.92 15.65 8.00
CA ILE A 124 14.37 15.62 8.31
C ILE A 124 14.71 14.39 9.18
N ASP A 125 13.72 13.85 9.91
CA ASP A 125 13.86 12.76 10.87
C ASP A 125 12.70 11.75 10.75
N GLY A 126 12.88 10.53 11.29
CA GLY A 126 11.79 9.55 11.45
C GLY A 126 11.71 8.46 10.38
N PHE A 127 10.53 7.86 10.22
CA PHE A 127 10.33 6.71 9.31
C PHE A 127 9.94 7.08 7.87
N GLY A 128 9.93 8.38 7.52
CA GLY A 128 9.61 8.87 6.17
C GLY A 128 10.38 8.16 5.05
N PRO A 129 11.73 8.06 5.11
CA PRO A 129 12.52 7.36 4.09
C PRO A 129 12.10 5.90 3.88
N ILE A 130 11.82 5.17 4.97
CA ILE A 130 11.37 3.77 4.91
C ILE A 130 10.02 3.67 4.18
N LEU A 131 9.09 4.58 4.47
CA LEU A 131 7.80 4.61 3.78
C LEU A 131 7.98 4.88 2.27
N ILE A 132 8.83 5.84 1.89
CA ILE A 132 9.11 6.16 0.49
C ILE A 132 9.76 4.99 -0.24
N GLU A 133 10.72 4.31 0.39
CA GLU A 133 11.37 3.13 -0.19
C GLU A 133 10.37 1.99 -0.42
N ARG A 134 9.48 1.75 0.56
CA ARG A 134 8.43 0.73 0.46
C ARG A 134 7.45 1.02 -0.68
N ILE A 135 6.97 2.27 -0.79
CA ILE A 135 6.09 2.69 -1.89
C ILE A 135 6.81 2.54 -3.23
N SER A 136 8.06 3.00 -3.31
CA SER A 136 8.87 2.91 -4.53
C SER A 136 9.12 1.45 -4.95
N ALA A 137 9.26 0.53 -3.98
CA ALA A 137 9.41 -0.90 -4.28
C ALA A 137 8.15 -1.48 -4.94
N LEU A 138 6.95 -1.13 -4.44
CA LEU A 138 5.69 -1.52 -5.07
C LEU A 138 5.56 -0.97 -6.50
N GLU A 139 5.84 0.32 -6.69
CA GLU A 139 5.75 0.97 -8.00
C GLU A 139 6.72 0.34 -9.00
N ARG A 140 7.97 0.09 -8.58
CA ARG A 140 8.97 -0.60 -9.41
C ARG A 140 8.52 -2.01 -9.76
N GLN A 141 7.97 -2.77 -8.82
CA GLN A 141 7.47 -4.11 -9.09
C GLN A 141 6.32 -4.10 -10.10
N HIS A 142 5.40 -3.14 -9.99
CA HIS A 142 4.31 -2.98 -10.96
C HIS A 142 4.85 -2.67 -12.36
N LEU A 143 5.81 -1.74 -12.46
CA LEU A 143 6.46 -1.39 -13.72
C LEU A 143 7.22 -2.58 -14.33
N LEU A 144 8.02 -3.29 -13.53
CA LEU A 144 8.77 -4.45 -13.99
C LEU A 144 7.84 -5.56 -14.49
N SER A 145 6.78 -5.86 -13.74
CA SER A 145 5.77 -6.85 -14.14
C SER A 145 5.08 -6.47 -15.46
N ARG A 146 4.85 -5.18 -15.69
CA ARG A 146 4.20 -4.70 -16.94
C ARG A 146 5.17 -4.64 -18.12
N VAL A 147 6.41 -4.25 -17.90
CA VAL A 147 7.43 -4.07 -18.95
C VAL A 147 8.02 -5.40 -19.38
N PHE A 148 8.34 -6.25 -18.41
CA PHE A 148 8.98 -7.57 -18.60
C PHE A 148 8.00 -8.72 -18.34
N GLY A 149 6.69 -8.47 -18.48
CA GLY A 149 5.67 -9.50 -18.39
C GLY A 149 5.82 -10.53 -19.52
N PRO A 150 5.36 -11.78 -19.30
CA PRO A 150 5.54 -12.89 -20.25
C PRO A 150 4.97 -12.55 -21.63
N GLU A 151 3.80 -11.91 -21.71
CA GLU A 151 3.19 -11.48 -22.98
C GLU A 151 4.10 -10.53 -23.78
N ARG A 152 4.77 -9.59 -23.09
CA ARG A 152 5.69 -8.63 -23.72
C ARG A 152 6.96 -9.31 -24.20
N ILE A 153 7.48 -10.26 -23.41
CA ILE A 153 8.66 -11.04 -23.78
C ILE A 153 8.34 -11.92 -24.99
N SER A 154 7.24 -12.66 -24.96
CA SER A 154 6.79 -13.49 -26.08
C SER A 154 6.60 -12.69 -27.36
N LEU A 155 5.94 -11.53 -27.30
CA LEU A 155 5.78 -10.64 -28.45
C LEU A 155 7.13 -10.19 -29.03
N VAL A 156 8.09 -9.82 -28.17
CA VAL A 156 9.42 -9.42 -28.63
C VAL A 156 10.15 -10.59 -29.28
N LEU A 157 10.05 -11.80 -28.72
CA LEU A 157 10.67 -12.99 -29.29
C LEU A 157 10.06 -13.34 -30.66
N GLU A 158 8.73 -13.33 -30.79
CA GLU A 158 8.02 -13.56 -32.05
C GLU A 158 8.48 -12.56 -33.13
N LEU A 159 8.57 -11.27 -32.80
CA LEU A 159 9.03 -10.25 -33.75
C LEU A 159 10.51 -10.40 -34.14
N LEU A 160 11.36 -10.88 -33.23
CA LEU A 160 12.77 -11.15 -33.53
C LEU A 160 12.89 -12.36 -34.47
N GLU A 161 12.10 -13.41 -34.26
CA GLU A 161 12.02 -14.58 -35.12
C GLU A 161 11.52 -14.20 -36.53
N GLU A 162 10.45 -13.41 -36.64
CA GLU A 162 9.93 -12.90 -37.91
C GLU A 162 10.96 -12.04 -38.67
N ALA A 163 11.79 -11.30 -37.94
CA ALA A 163 12.88 -10.50 -38.51
C ALA A 163 14.11 -11.32 -38.92
N GLY A 164 14.11 -12.64 -38.72
CA GLY A 164 15.24 -13.52 -39.00
C GLY A 164 16.42 -13.33 -38.04
N ILE A 165 16.19 -12.69 -36.89
CA ILE A 165 17.19 -12.52 -35.83
C ILE A 165 17.04 -13.71 -34.89
N GLY A 166 17.79 -14.78 -35.17
CA GLY A 166 17.78 -15.99 -34.34
C GLY A 166 18.17 -15.69 -32.90
N VAL A 167 17.32 -16.08 -31.95
CA VAL A 167 17.67 -16.16 -30.53
C VAL A 167 18.49 -17.44 -30.39
N ALA A 168 19.79 -17.30 -30.15
CA ALA A 168 20.69 -18.45 -30.03
C ALA A 168 20.18 -19.42 -28.96
N GLU A 169 20.05 -20.71 -29.32
CA GLU A 169 19.76 -21.82 -28.41
C GLU A 169 20.81 -21.96 -27.29
#